data_AF-A0A961RUV4-F1
#
_entry.id   AF-A0A961RUV4-F1
#
_cell.length_a   1.000
_cell.length_b   1.000
_cell.length_c   1.000
_cell.angle_alpha   90.00
_cell.angle_beta   90.00
_cell.angle_gamma   90.00
#
_symmetry.space_group_name_H-M   'P 1'
#
loop_
_entity.id
_entity.type
_entity.pdbx_description
1 polymer ?
#
loop_
_entity_poly.entity_id
_entity_poly.type
_entity_poly.pdbx_seq_one_letter_code
_entity_poly.pdbx_strand_id
1 'polypeptide(L)'
;RAVASNLHAISTQVSKAWSDGTPLATAFTEPAPDNPLFRDGREALNLILGTMIHGLEAVRDIRIGSFLQADGNDRPLVAIYRRSGLTMRSIAANLEGLKSLFDDSDFQYALSAEGAHFADKVRFEFAQSIHTAKVLAEWPDGDIAALLADERQRQKLIYLQLSIRYVMETLNNEIAPSAGLAAGFSFGDGD
;
A
#
# COMPACT_ATOMS: atom_id res chain seq x y z
N ARG A 1 -2.91 22.75 -18.98
CA ARG A 1 -4.28 23.06 -18.51
C ARG A 1 -5.23 21.86 -18.69
N ALA A 2 -5.36 21.26 -19.87
CA ALA A 2 -6.23 20.09 -20.09
C ALA A 2 -5.95 18.90 -19.14
N VAL A 3 -4.68 18.49 -19.00
CA VAL A 3 -4.29 17.39 -18.08
C VAL A 3 -4.69 17.67 -16.63
N ALA A 4 -4.37 18.86 -16.12
CA ALA A 4 -4.71 19.24 -14.74
C ALA A 4 -6.22 19.28 -14.51
N SER A 5 -6.99 19.79 -15.48
CA SER A 5 -8.46 19.78 -15.41
C SER A 5 -9.03 18.35 -15.42
N ASN A 6 -8.45 17.45 -16.21
CA ASN A 6 -8.87 16.05 -16.23
C ASN A 6 -8.56 15.34 -14.91
N LEU A 7 -7.37 15.57 -14.34
CA LEU A 7 -7.02 15.04 -13.02
C LEU A 7 -7.99 15.54 -11.95
N HIS A 8 -8.31 16.84 -11.94
CA HIS A 8 -9.30 17.40 -11.03
C HIS A 8 -10.67 16.75 -11.20
N ALA A 9 -11.12 16.54 -12.43
CA ALA A 9 -12.40 15.88 -12.72
C ALA A 9 -12.42 14.44 -12.20
N ILE A 10 -11.40 13.63 -12.51
CA ILE A 10 -11.29 12.23 -12.05
C ILE A 10 -11.25 12.17 -10.52
N SER A 11 -10.39 12.97 -9.87
CA SER A 11 -10.29 13.00 -8.41
C SER A 11 -11.61 13.38 -7.75
N THR A 12 -12.34 14.35 -8.32
CA THR A 12 -13.66 14.76 -7.83
C THR A 12 -14.69 13.66 -7.99
N GLN A 13 -14.70 12.97 -9.15
CA GLN A 13 -15.60 11.84 -9.40
C GLN A 13 -15.36 10.68 -8.43
N VAL A 14 -14.09 10.30 -8.21
CA VAL A 14 -13.73 9.24 -7.27
C VAL A 14 -14.14 9.61 -5.85
N SER A 15 -13.82 10.83 -5.39
CA SER A 15 -14.21 11.29 -4.04
C SER A 15 -15.73 11.33 -3.86
N LYS A 16 -16.46 11.82 -4.85
CA LYS A 16 -17.93 11.86 -4.82
C LYS A 16 -18.53 10.47 -4.82
N ALA A 17 -17.95 9.51 -5.57
CA ALA A 17 -18.47 8.15 -5.63
C ALA A 17 -18.37 7.42 -4.28
N TRP A 18 -17.37 7.74 -3.45
CA TRP A 18 -17.16 7.15 -2.13
C TRP A 18 -17.73 7.96 -0.96
N SER A 19 -18.45 9.06 -1.23
CA SER A 19 -19.07 9.86 -0.17
C SER A 19 -20.21 9.10 0.53
N ASP A 20 -20.45 9.41 1.81
CA ASP A 20 -21.50 8.79 2.62
C ASP A 20 -22.87 8.79 1.91
N GLY A 21 -23.55 7.64 1.97
CA GLY A 21 -24.87 7.44 1.37
C GLY A 21 -24.88 7.26 -0.15
N THR A 22 -23.73 7.18 -0.81
CA THR A 22 -23.68 6.77 -2.22
C THR A 22 -23.89 5.26 -2.34
N PRO A 23 -24.35 4.76 -3.51
CA PRO A 23 -24.51 3.32 -3.72
C PRO A 23 -23.23 2.51 -3.48
N LEU A 24 -22.06 3.08 -3.81
CA LEU A 24 -20.78 2.40 -3.61
C LEU A 24 -20.39 2.36 -2.13
N ALA A 25 -20.54 3.47 -1.41
CA ALA A 25 -20.27 3.50 0.03
C ALA A 25 -21.22 2.57 0.78
N THR A 26 -22.52 2.65 0.51
CA THR A 26 -23.54 1.77 1.10
C THR A 26 -23.28 0.31 0.78
N ALA A 27 -22.96 -0.04 -0.48
CA ALA A 27 -22.65 -1.43 -0.82
C ALA A 27 -21.48 -1.96 0.01
N PHE A 28 -20.44 -1.15 0.23
CA PHE A 28 -19.29 -1.55 1.03
C PHE A 28 -19.56 -1.63 2.54
N THR A 29 -20.29 -0.65 3.11
CA THR A 29 -20.53 -0.57 4.56
C THR A 29 -21.73 -1.39 5.04
N GLU A 30 -22.62 -1.81 4.14
CA GLU A 30 -23.79 -2.64 4.44
C GLU A 30 -23.79 -3.95 3.61
N PRO A 31 -22.84 -4.88 3.85
CA PRO A 31 -22.87 -6.19 3.20
C PRO A 31 -24.15 -6.97 3.53
N ALA A 32 -24.77 -7.59 2.53
CA ALA A 32 -26.02 -8.33 2.67
C ALA A 32 -26.17 -9.37 1.54
N PRO A 33 -26.97 -10.46 1.71
CA PRO A 33 -27.07 -11.51 0.69
C PRO A 33 -27.50 -11.04 -0.72
N ASP A 34 -28.27 -9.94 -0.79
CA ASP A 34 -28.73 -9.29 -2.03
C ASP A 34 -27.86 -8.11 -2.48
N ASN A 35 -26.81 -7.78 -1.73
CA ASN A 35 -25.83 -6.77 -2.09
C ASN A 35 -25.04 -7.22 -3.32
N PRO A 36 -24.93 -6.38 -4.37
CA PRO A 36 -24.31 -6.78 -5.64
C PRO A 36 -22.78 -6.90 -5.58
N LEU A 37 -22.13 -6.36 -4.55
CA LEU A 37 -20.66 -6.32 -4.43
C LEU A 37 -20.14 -7.16 -3.27
N PHE A 38 -20.83 -7.15 -2.12
CA PHE A 38 -20.38 -7.82 -0.90
C PHE A 38 -21.54 -8.54 -0.21
N ARG A 39 -21.62 -9.85 -0.40
CA ARG A 39 -22.69 -10.70 0.13
C ARG A 39 -22.62 -10.85 1.66
N ASP A 40 -21.43 -10.69 2.23
CA ASP A 40 -21.20 -10.70 3.66
C ASP A 40 -19.99 -9.83 4.05
N GLY A 41 -19.78 -9.65 5.36
CA GLY A 41 -18.67 -8.85 5.88
C GLY A 41 -17.29 -9.41 5.58
N ARG A 42 -17.15 -10.71 5.26
CA ARG A 42 -15.87 -11.32 4.89
C ARG A 42 -15.46 -10.90 3.49
N GLU A 43 -16.40 -10.78 2.56
CA GLU A 43 -16.11 -10.25 1.22
C GLU A 43 -15.62 -8.78 1.27
N ALA A 44 -16.25 -7.94 2.10
CA ALA A 44 -15.79 -6.56 2.30
C ALA A 44 -14.39 -6.52 2.96
N LEU A 45 -14.15 -7.37 3.96
CA LEU A 45 -12.85 -7.48 4.62
C LEU A 45 -11.75 -7.99 3.68
N ASN A 46 -12.09 -8.95 2.80
CA ASN A 46 -11.21 -9.43 1.74
C ASN A 46 -10.79 -8.29 0.82
N LEU A 47 -11.71 -7.40 0.43
CA LEU A 47 -11.37 -6.24 -0.40
C LEU A 47 -10.38 -5.31 0.31
N ILE A 48 -10.57 -5.04 1.61
CA ILE A 48 -9.65 -4.18 2.39
C ILE A 48 -8.25 -4.79 2.41
N LEU A 49 -8.14 -6.07 2.80
CA LEU A 49 -6.85 -6.76 2.87
C LEU A 49 -6.18 -6.89 1.51
N GLY A 50 -6.93 -7.24 0.46
CA GLY A 50 -6.43 -7.30 -0.91
C GLY A 50 -5.94 -5.95 -1.41
N THR A 51 -6.67 -4.87 -1.12
CA THR A 51 -6.25 -3.51 -1.45
C THR A 51 -4.93 -3.13 -0.78
N MET A 52 -4.75 -3.50 0.49
CA MET A 52 -3.49 -3.25 1.20
C MET A 52 -2.33 -4.05 0.63
N ILE A 53 -2.52 -5.36 0.41
CA ILE A 53 -1.47 -6.26 -0.11
C ILE A 53 -1.05 -5.82 -1.52
N HIS A 54 -2.00 -5.58 -2.43
CA HIS A 54 -1.69 -5.10 -3.78
C HIS A 54 -1.08 -3.70 -3.78
N GLY A 55 -1.52 -2.82 -2.88
CA GLY A 55 -0.93 -1.49 -2.73
C GLY A 55 0.54 -1.58 -2.31
N LEU A 56 0.86 -2.43 -1.34
CA LEU A 56 2.23 -2.70 -0.90
C LEU A 56 3.08 -3.35 -2.00
N GLU A 57 2.51 -4.30 -2.74
CA GLU A 57 3.14 -4.92 -3.91
C GLU A 57 3.49 -3.88 -4.98
N ALA A 58 2.55 -3.00 -5.31
CA ALA A 58 2.78 -1.90 -6.25
C ALA A 58 3.90 -0.96 -5.76
N VAL A 59 3.96 -0.64 -4.45
CA VAL A 59 5.07 0.15 -3.90
C VAL A 59 6.40 -0.59 -4.04
N ARG A 60 6.44 -1.88 -3.67
CA ARG A 60 7.67 -2.68 -3.71
C ARG A 60 8.20 -2.88 -5.12
N ASP A 61 7.35 -3.30 -6.04
CA ASP A 61 7.76 -3.82 -7.35
C ASP A 61 7.75 -2.76 -8.44
N ILE A 62 6.77 -1.84 -8.40
CA ILE A 62 6.66 -0.79 -9.41
C ILE A 62 7.35 0.48 -8.93
N ARG A 63 7.06 0.94 -7.71
CA ARG A 63 7.57 2.24 -7.25
C ARG A 63 9.06 2.17 -6.92
N ILE A 64 9.51 1.12 -6.23
CA ILE A 64 10.93 0.90 -5.90
C ILE A 64 11.60 -0.03 -6.93
N GLY A 65 10.99 -1.20 -7.18
CA GLY A 65 11.54 -2.24 -8.05
C GLY A 65 11.66 -1.86 -9.52
N SER A 66 11.11 -0.73 -9.97
CA SER A 66 11.39 -0.22 -11.32
C SER A 66 12.81 0.32 -11.47
N PHE A 67 13.38 0.91 -10.41
CA PHE A 67 14.64 1.66 -10.48
C PHE A 67 15.76 1.06 -9.63
N LEU A 68 15.45 0.38 -8.52
CA LEU A 68 16.40 -0.43 -7.76
C LEU A 68 16.41 -1.86 -8.33
N GLN A 69 17.55 -2.29 -8.84
CA GLN A 69 17.80 -3.60 -9.46
C GLN A 69 19.03 -4.26 -8.82
N ALA A 70 19.43 -5.41 -9.36
CA ALA A 70 20.72 -6.00 -9.03
C ALA A 70 21.85 -4.99 -9.27
N ASP A 71 22.94 -5.14 -8.53
CA ASP A 71 24.08 -4.23 -8.61
C ASP A 71 24.58 -4.09 -10.06
N GLY A 72 24.95 -2.87 -10.43
CA GLY A 72 25.31 -2.49 -11.81
C GLY A 72 24.15 -2.44 -12.82
N ASN A 73 22.91 -2.79 -12.45
CA ASN A 73 21.74 -2.81 -13.35
C ASN A 73 20.63 -1.83 -12.96
N ASP A 74 20.89 -0.95 -11.98
CA ASP A 74 19.93 0.05 -11.53
C ASP A 74 19.46 0.96 -12.67
N ARG A 75 18.20 1.42 -12.59
CA ARG A 75 17.53 2.20 -13.64
C ARG A 75 16.99 3.52 -13.09
N PRO A 76 17.84 4.44 -12.60
CA PRO A 76 17.40 5.69 -11.95
C PRO A 76 16.49 6.55 -12.85
N LEU A 77 16.62 6.46 -14.17
CA LEU A 77 15.85 7.27 -15.12
C LEU A 77 14.37 6.86 -15.22
N VAL A 78 13.97 5.68 -14.75
CA VAL A 78 12.56 5.24 -14.77
C VAL A 78 11.83 5.52 -13.46
N ALA A 79 12.54 5.98 -12.42
CA ALA A 79 11.96 6.32 -11.14
C ALA A 79 10.84 7.38 -11.29
N ILE A 80 9.64 7.03 -10.84
CA ILE A 80 8.47 7.91 -10.96
C ILE A 80 8.72 9.19 -10.13
N TYR A 81 8.40 10.34 -10.71
CA TYR A 81 8.60 11.68 -10.13
C TYR A 81 10.06 12.13 -9.92
N ARG A 82 11.05 11.44 -10.52
CA ARG A 82 12.47 11.84 -10.40
C ARG A 82 12.76 13.27 -10.87
N ARG A 83 12.05 13.75 -11.90
CA ARG A 83 12.29 15.08 -12.50
C ARG A 83 11.93 16.22 -11.55
N SER A 84 11.08 15.96 -10.58
CA SER A 84 10.71 16.91 -9.53
C SER A 84 11.36 16.59 -8.18
N GLY A 85 12.24 15.58 -8.11
CA GLY A 85 12.85 15.13 -6.85
C GLY A 85 11.85 14.52 -5.85
N LEU A 86 10.67 14.06 -6.30
CA LEU A 86 9.58 13.63 -5.40
C LEU A 86 9.42 12.12 -5.27
N THR A 87 10.31 11.31 -5.86
CA THR A 87 10.20 9.85 -5.87
C THR A 87 10.03 9.27 -4.46
N MET A 88 10.96 9.53 -3.56
CA MET A 88 10.92 8.98 -2.20
C MET A 88 9.81 9.60 -1.34
N ARG A 89 9.52 10.90 -1.51
CA ARG A 89 8.36 11.55 -0.86
C ARG A 89 7.05 10.86 -1.24
N SER A 90 6.90 10.49 -2.51
CA SER A 90 5.70 9.85 -2.99
C SER A 90 5.59 8.38 -2.55
N ILE A 91 6.71 7.66 -2.41
CA ILE A 91 6.75 6.32 -1.80
C ILE A 91 6.33 6.40 -0.32
N ALA A 92 6.87 7.36 0.43
CA ALA A 92 6.46 7.59 1.82
C ALA A 92 4.95 7.85 1.93
N ALA A 93 4.40 8.73 1.08
CA ALA A 93 2.96 9.01 1.05
C ALA A 93 2.10 7.79 0.69
N ASN A 94 2.59 6.88 -0.18
CA ASN A 94 1.89 5.63 -0.46
C ASN A 94 1.82 4.74 0.78
N LEU A 95 2.93 4.57 1.50
CA LEU A 95 2.98 3.78 2.72
C LEU A 95 2.12 4.40 3.83
N GLU A 96 2.09 5.72 3.96
CA GLU A 96 1.21 6.43 4.89
C GLU A 96 -0.27 6.20 4.59
N GLY A 97 -0.67 6.26 3.32
CA GLY A 97 -2.05 5.96 2.92
C GLY A 97 -2.45 4.52 3.22
N LEU A 98 -1.57 3.56 2.96
CA LEU A 98 -1.81 2.14 3.25
C LEU A 98 -1.87 1.87 4.76
N LYS A 99 -1.01 2.51 5.55
CA LYS A 99 -1.08 2.46 7.02
C LYS A 99 -2.39 3.08 7.53
N SER A 100 -2.82 4.20 6.96
CA SER A 100 -4.08 4.85 7.35
C SER A 100 -5.27 3.93 7.04
N LEU A 101 -5.30 3.28 5.87
CA LEU A 101 -6.30 2.25 5.57
C LEU A 101 -6.27 1.10 6.59
N PHE A 102 -5.08 0.65 6.99
CA PHE A 102 -4.95 -0.40 8.01
C PHE A 102 -5.50 0.03 9.37
N ASP A 103 -5.19 1.25 9.82
CA ASP A 103 -5.62 1.74 11.13
C ASP A 103 -7.11 2.13 11.15
N ASP A 104 -7.59 2.78 10.09
CA ASP A 104 -8.93 3.39 10.02
C ASP A 104 -10.01 2.41 9.54
N SER A 105 -9.63 1.24 9.00
CA SER A 105 -10.60 0.23 8.56
C SER A 105 -11.26 -0.54 9.71
N ASP A 106 -10.80 -0.33 10.96
CA ASP A 106 -11.30 -1.00 12.15
C ASP A 106 -11.28 -2.54 12.05
N PHE A 107 -10.51 -3.08 11.10
CA PHE A 107 -10.47 -4.51 10.82
C PHE A 107 -9.95 -5.34 12.00
N GLN A 108 -9.26 -4.69 12.96
CA GLN A 108 -8.84 -5.25 14.23
C GLN A 108 -9.98 -5.92 15.03
N TYR A 109 -11.23 -5.44 14.88
CA TYR A 109 -12.38 -6.05 15.55
C TYR A 109 -12.76 -7.43 14.97
N ALA A 110 -12.28 -7.76 13.76
CA ALA A 110 -12.48 -9.05 13.14
C ALA A 110 -11.38 -10.07 13.51
N LEU A 111 -10.35 -9.67 14.27
CA LEU A 111 -9.19 -10.52 14.55
C LEU A 111 -9.36 -11.35 15.83
N SER A 112 -8.74 -12.53 15.82
CA SER A 112 -8.46 -13.28 17.05
C SER A 112 -7.42 -12.57 17.93
N ALA A 113 -7.26 -13.01 19.19
CA ALA A 113 -6.23 -12.46 20.09
C ALA A 113 -4.81 -12.62 19.54
N GLU A 114 -4.54 -13.70 18.81
CA GLU A 114 -3.27 -13.92 18.11
C GLU A 114 -3.11 -12.93 16.93
N GLY A 115 -4.18 -12.71 16.15
CA GLY A 115 -4.22 -11.73 15.08
C GLY A 115 -3.93 -10.31 15.57
N ALA A 116 -4.41 -9.93 16.75
CA ALA A 116 -4.15 -8.62 17.35
C ALA A 116 -2.65 -8.36 17.58
N HIS A 117 -1.88 -9.37 18.01
CA HIS A 117 -0.43 -9.25 18.16
C HIS A 117 0.28 -9.03 16.83
N PHE A 118 -0.16 -9.72 15.77
CA PHE A 118 0.37 -9.47 14.42
C PHE A 118 -0.01 -8.09 13.90
N ALA A 119 -1.18 -7.56 14.27
CA ALA A 119 -1.58 -6.22 13.87
C ALA A 119 -0.66 -5.15 14.49
N ASP A 120 -0.23 -5.31 15.74
CA ASP A 120 0.75 -4.43 16.37
C ASP A 120 2.12 -4.49 15.67
N LYS A 121 2.57 -5.69 15.27
CA LYS A 121 3.80 -5.84 14.49
C LYS A 121 3.71 -5.14 13.13
N VAL A 122 2.56 -5.28 12.44
CA VAL A 122 2.31 -4.61 11.17
C VAL A 122 2.34 -3.09 11.34
N ARG A 123 1.68 -2.54 12.37
CA ARG A 123 1.73 -1.09 12.67
C ARG A 123 3.14 -0.60 12.93
N PHE A 124 3.91 -1.35 13.71
CA PHE A 124 5.30 -1.05 13.99
C PHE A 124 6.12 -1.04 12.70
N GLU A 125 6.01 -2.08 11.88
CA GLU A 125 6.80 -2.18 10.65
C GLU A 125 6.41 -1.09 9.65
N PHE A 126 5.12 -0.79 9.46
CA PHE A 126 4.69 0.36 8.67
C PHE A 126 5.37 1.65 9.12
N ALA A 127 5.42 1.91 10.44
CA ALA A 127 6.08 3.09 10.98
C ALA A 127 7.57 3.13 10.64
N GLN A 128 8.26 1.98 10.71
CA GLN A 128 9.68 1.88 10.31
C GLN A 128 9.88 2.06 8.80
N SER A 129 9.02 1.46 7.96
CA SER A 129 9.08 1.64 6.50
C SER A 129 8.86 3.10 6.12
N ILE A 130 7.85 3.76 6.70
CA ILE A 130 7.54 5.17 6.46
C ILE A 130 8.69 6.06 6.92
N HIS A 131 9.25 5.81 8.11
CA HIS A 131 10.41 6.55 8.61
C HIS A 131 11.61 6.42 7.66
N THR A 132 11.91 5.20 7.22
CA THR A 132 13.01 4.93 6.27
C THR A 132 12.79 5.66 4.94
N ALA A 133 11.57 5.60 4.39
CA ALA A 133 11.21 6.29 3.16
C ALA A 133 11.34 7.82 3.31
N LYS A 134 10.93 8.38 4.45
CA LYS A 134 11.10 9.81 4.78
C LYS A 134 12.56 10.21 4.90
N VAL A 135 13.40 9.40 5.55
CA VAL A 135 14.84 9.66 5.62
C VAL A 135 15.47 9.70 4.23
N LEU A 136 15.09 8.77 3.35
CA LEU A 136 15.53 8.76 1.95
C LEU A 136 14.95 9.94 1.14
N ALA A 137 13.81 10.48 1.54
CA ALA A 137 13.18 11.63 0.91
C ALA A 137 13.86 12.97 1.23
N GLU A 138 14.74 13.01 2.22
CA GLU A 138 15.62 14.15 2.52
C GLU A 138 16.94 14.10 1.72
N TRP A 139 17.10 13.13 0.81
CA TRP A 139 18.28 13.06 -0.06
C TRP A 139 18.35 14.29 -0.98
N PRO A 140 19.53 14.93 -1.13
CA PRO A 140 19.69 16.16 -1.90
C PRO A 140 19.09 16.08 -3.31
N ASP A 141 18.30 17.09 -3.65
CA ASP A 141 17.61 17.27 -4.94
C ASP A 141 16.71 16.10 -5.38
N GLY A 142 16.50 15.10 -4.51
CA GLY A 142 15.86 13.84 -4.87
C GLY A 142 16.59 13.11 -6.00
N ASP A 143 17.91 13.25 -6.12
CA ASP A 143 18.70 12.60 -7.16
C ASP A 143 18.81 11.08 -6.90
N ILE A 144 17.99 10.32 -7.61
CA ILE A 144 17.92 8.87 -7.50
C ILE A 144 19.19 8.17 -8.00
N ALA A 145 19.90 8.73 -8.97
CA ALA A 145 21.15 8.13 -9.44
C ALA A 145 22.23 8.25 -8.36
N ALA A 146 22.37 9.42 -7.75
CA ALA A 146 23.30 9.63 -6.64
C ALA A 146 22.90 8.82 -5.39
N LEU A 147 21.60 8.70 -5.11
CA LEU A 147 21.09 7.88 -4.01
C LEU A 147 21.48 6.41 -4.18
N LEU A 148 21.32 5.86 -5.38
CA LEU A 148 21.69 4.47 -5.69
C LEU A 148 23.20 4.25 -5.66
N ALA A 149 24.00 5.23 -6.06
CA ALA A 149 25.47 5.14 -6.02
C ALA A 149 26.03 5.21 -4.58
N ASP A 150 25.27 5.75 -3.61
CA ASP A 150 25.63 5.74 -2.20
C ASP A 150 25.24 4.41 -1.55
N GLU A 151 26.24 3.59 -1.20
CA GLU A 151 26.03 2.26 -0.64
C GLU A 151 25.09 2.28 0.57
N ARG A 152 25.24 3.26 1.47
CA ARG A 152 24.42 3.34 2.68
C ARG A 152 22.95 3.65 2.34
N GLN A 153 22.68 4.55 1.40
CA GLN A 153 21.31 4.85 0.99
C GLN A 153 20.70 3.69 0.19
N ARG A 154 21.48 3.07 -0.69
CA ARG A 154 21.04 1.88 -1.43
C ARG A 154 20.64 0.75 -0.48
N GLN A 155 21.43 0.49 0.57
CA GLN A 155 21.07 -0.51 1.59
C GLN A 155 19.79 -0.17 2.34
N LYS A 156 19.52 1.10 2.65
CA LYS A 156 18.22 1.51 3.24
C LYS A 156 17.05 1.23 2.29
N LEU A 157 17.24 1.42 0.99
CA LEU A 157 16.20 1.16 0.00
C LEU A 157 15.93 -0.35 -0.16
N ILE A 158 16.99 -1.17 -0.11
CA ILE A 158 16.87 -2.64 -0.07
C ILE A 158 16.12 -3.07 1.20
N TYR A 159 16.52 -2.54 2.37
CA TYR A 159 15.81 -2.78 3.62
C TYR A 159 14.33 -2.39 3.52
N LEU A 160 14.02 -1.25 2.89
CA LEU A 160 12.63 -0.82 2.68
C LEU A 160 11.83 -1.85 1.87
N GLN A 161 12.38 -2.46 0.81
CA GLN A 161 11.69 -3.52 0.07
C GLN A 161 11.48 -4.79 0.91
N LEU A 162 12.44 -5.15 1.77
CA LEU A 162 12.32 -6.28 2.68
C LEU A 162 11.25 -6.03 3.75
N SER A 163 11.24 -4.83 4.32
CA SER A 163 10.26 -4.35 5.29
C SER A 163 8.83 -4.40 4.71
N ILE A 164 8.63 -3.88 3.49
CA ILE A 164 7.33 -3.96 2.80
C ILE A 164 6.90 -5.41 2.56
N ARG A 165 7.82 -6.28 2.14
CA ARG A 165 7.54 -7.71 1.93
C ARG A 165 7.11 -8.39 3.23
N TYR A 166 7.78 -8.10 4.34
CA TYR A 166 7.40 -8.62 5.65
C TYR A 166 5.97 -8.21 6.04
N VAL A 167 5.59 -6.95 5.80
CA VAL A 167 4.21 -6.50 6.03
C VAL A 167 3.22 -7.29 5.17
N MET A 168 3.50 -7.44 3.87
CA MET A 168 2.64 -8.22 2.96
C MET A 168 2.48 -9.67 3.42
N GLU A 169 3.59 -10.34 3.76
CA GLU A 169 3.58 -11.72 4.22
C GLU A 169 2.82 -11.87 5.55
N THR A 170 2.97 -10.93 6.48
CA THR A 170 2.23 -10.94 7.74
C THR A 170 0.73 -10.71 7.51
N LEU A 171 0.36 -9.80 6.60
CA LEU A 171 -1.03 -9.58 6.23
C LEU A 171 -1.66 -10.85 5.62
N ASN A 172 -0.94 -11.52 4.72
CA ASN A 172 -1.46 -12.68 4.00
C ASN A 172 -1.47 -13.97 4.82
N ASN A 173 -0.41 -14.21 5.59
CA ASN A 173 -0.18 -15.51 6.23
C ASN A 173 -0.68 -15.55 7.68
N GLU A 174 -0.78 -14.41 8.35
CA GLU A 174 -1.14 -14.34 9.77
C GLU A 174 -2.48 -13.62 9.97
N ILE A 175 -2.59 -12.39 9.45
CA ILE A 175 -3.78 -11.55 9.65
C ILE A 175 -5.01 -12.12 8.95
N ALA A 176 -4.93 -12.41 7.65
CA ALA A 176 -6.07 -12.91 6.89
C ALA A 176 -6.65 -14.21 7.49
N PRO A 177 -5.83 -15.23 7.84
CA PRO A 177 -6.33 -16.42 8.55
C PRO A 177 -6.93 -16.12 9.92
N SER A 178 -6.34 -15.20 10.69
CA SER A 178 -6.86 -14.82 12.00
C SER A 178 -8.22 -14.11 11.95
N ALA A 179 -8.57 -13.55 10.78
CA ALA A 179 -9.87 -12.97 10.47
C ALA A 179 -10.87 -13.97 9.84
N GLY A 180 -10.50 -15.26 9.77
CA GLY A 180 -11.33 -16.31 9.17
C GLY A 180 -11.36 -16.29 7.64
N LEU A 181 -10.38 -15.65 7.01
CA LEU A 181 -10.22 -15.59 5.55
C LEU A 181 -9.23 -16.67 5.12
N ALA A 182 -9.41 -17.22 3.92
CA ALA A 182 -8.54 -18.28 3.43
C ALA A 182 -7.12 -17.76 3.11
N ALA A 183 -6.11 -18.46 3.63
CA ALA A 183 -4.70 -18.19 3.31
C ALA A 183 -4.43 -18.43 1.81
N GLY A 184 -3.78 -17.48 1.15
CA GLY A 184 -3.38 -17.62 -0.26
C GLY A 184 -4.52 -17.45 -1.27
N PHE A 185 -5.57 -16.71 -0.92
CA PHE A 185 -6.58 -16.27 -1.89
C PHE A 185 -5.89 -15.43 -2.99
N SER A 186 -5.99 -15.89 -4.24
CA SER A 186 -5.59 -15.10 -5.41
C SER A 186 -6.66 -14.05 -5.62
N PHE A 187 -6.36 -12.78 -5.32
CA PHE A 187 -7.26 -11.65 -5.54
C PHE A 187 -7.53 -11.34 -7.03
N GLY A 188 -6.89 -12.08 -7.95
CA GLY A 188 -7.06 -11.96 -9.41
C GLY A 188 -7.90 -13.06 -10.06
N ASP A 189 -8.12 -14.19 -9.38
CA ASP A 189 -8.95 -15.30 -9.87
C ASP A 189 -10.26 -15.33 -9.08
N GLY A 190 -11.08 -14.31 -9.29
CA GLY A 190 -12.49 -14.36 -8.92
C GLY A 190 -13.29 -15.05 -10.02
N ASP A 191 -13.92 -16.15 -9.65
CA ASP A 191 -15.23 -16.55 -10.17
C ASP A 191 -16.26 -15.41 -10.17
#